data_AF-A0A961MXB2-F1
#
_entry.id   AF-A0A961MXB2-F1
#
_cell.length_a   1.000
_cell.length_b   1.000
_cell.length_c   1.000
_cell.angle_alpha   90.00
_cell.angle_beta   90.00
_cell.angle_gamma   90.00
#
_symmetry.space_group_name_H-M   'P 1'
#
loop_
_entity.id
_entity.type
_entity.pdbx_description
1 polymer ?
#
loop_
_entity_poly.entity_id
_entity_poly.type
_entity_poly.pdbx_seq_one_letter_code
_entity_poly.pdbx_strand_id
1 'polypeptide(L)'
;IMYADRITGSMQRAMDETTRRRTKQQAYNEAHGITPTTIKKNIDDVLAGLWQGDTDESRVTAKIDKPMVGANLAAHLDALRAAMRKAAENLEFEEAARLRDEVKRLEAVELAIADDPLARQSVVDEAVEGAVKARGRSTAGKAGSRARKGSKR
;
A
#
# COMPACT_ATOMS: atom_id res chain seq x y z
N ILE A 1 20.14 -11.73 3.01
CA ILE A 1 20.41 -13.10 3.52
C ILE A 1 20.63 -13.96 2.29
N MET A 2 21.67 -14.78 2.27
CA MET A 2 21.99 -15.65 1.14
C MET A 2 21.73 -17.09 1.58
N TYR A 3 20.79 -17.78 0.93
CA TYR A 3 20.48 -19.18 1.19
C TYR A 3 21.32 -20.08 0.28
N ALA A 4 22.18 -20.92 0.87
CA ALA A 4 23.03 -21.86 0.15
C ALA A 4 23.51 -22.97 1.08
N ASP A 5 23.67 -24.18 0.53
CA ASP A 5 24.15 -25.34 1.30
C ASP A 5 25.66 -25.28 1.59
N ARG A 6 26.43 -24.61 0.73
CA ARG A 6 27.88 -24.48 0.85
C ARG A 6 28.36 -23.11 0.37
N ILE A 7 29.47 -22.65 0.94
CA ILE A 7 30.13 -21.42 0.50
C ILE A 7 30.97 -21.71 -0.73
N THR A 8 30.60 -21.09 -1.86
CA THR A 8 31.41 -21.13 -3.08
C THR A 8 32.51 -20.08 -3.03
N GLY A 9 33.57 -20.25 -3.84
CA GLY A 9 34.67 -19.28 -3.89
C GLY A 9 34.25 -17.87 -4.36
N SER A 10 33.22 -17.75 -5.20
CA SER A 10 32.66 -16.46 -5.60
C SER A 10 31.90 -15.78 -4.46
N MET A 11 31.13 -16.56 -3.68
CA MET A 11 30.46 -16.08 -2.48
C MET A 11 31.46 -15.58 -1.46
N GLN A 12 32.54 -16.33 -1.22
CA GLN A 12 33.59 -15.92 -0.28
C GLN A 12 34.16 -14.54 -0.65
N ARG A 13 34.57 -14.36 -1.92
CA ARG A 13 35.07 -13.06 -2.40
C ARG A 13 34.06 -11.92 -2.24
N ALA A 14 32.77 -12.18 -2.50
CA ALA A 14 31.72 -11.18 -2.35
C ALA A 14 31.50 -10.79 -0.89
N MET A 15 31.51 -11.77 0.02
CA MET A 15 31.39 -11.55 1.47
C MET A 15 32.60 -10.80 2.02
N ASP A 16 33.80 -11.16 1.61
CA ASP A 16 35.04 -10.51 2.04
C ASP A 16 35.08 -9.05 1.58
N GLU A 17 34.73 -8.76 0.32
CA GLU A 17 34.69 -7.39 -0.19
C GLU A 17 33.59 -6.56 0.47
N THR A 18 32.43 -7.16 0.75
CA THR A 18 31.34 -6.50 1.48
C THR A 18 31.80 -6.14 2.90
N THR A 19 32.46 -7.07 3.58
CA THR A 19 32.99 -6.88 4.94
C THR A 19 34.06 -5.80 4.95
N ARG A 20 35.03 -5.87 4.03
CA ARG A 20 36.10 -4.87 3.89
C ARG A 20 35.55 -3.46 3.67
N ARG A 21 34.52 -3.30 2.82
CA ARG A 21 33.86 -2.00 2.59
C ARG A 21 33.11 -1.53 3.84
N ARG A 22 32.36 -2.41 4.49
CA ARG A 22 31.56 -2.08 5.66
C ARG A 22 32.44 -1.60 6.83
N THR A 23 33.55 -2.27 7.09
CA THR A 23 34.51 -1.87 8.14
C THR A 23 35.04 -0.45 7.90
N LYS A 24 35.40 -0.12 6.65
CA LYS A 24 35.85 1.24 6.31
C LYS A 24 34.75 2.27 6.49
N GLN A 25 33.52 1.95 6.10
CA GLN A 25 32.36 2.84 6.26
C GLN A 25 32.05 3.07 7.74
N GLN A 26 32.09 2.03 8.57
CA GLN A 26 31.87 2.14 10.02
C GLN A 26 32.95 3.01 10.69
N ALA A 27 34.23 2.74 10.40
CA ALA A 27 35.33 3.54 10.94
C ALA A 27 35.23 5.03 10.52
N TYR A 28 34.85 5.29 9.26
CA TYR A 28 34.61 6.66 8.79
C TYR A 28 33.44 7.30 9.53
N ASN A 29 32.32 6.58 9.67
CA ASN A 29 31.14 7.08 10.36
C ASN A 29 31.42 7.38 11.83
N GLU A 30 32.15 6.52 12.52
CA GLU A 30 32.57 6.71 13.92
C GLU A 30 33.48 7.93 14.07
N ALA A 31 34.50 8.05 13.20
CA ALA A 31 35.42 9.18 13.22
C ALA A 31 34.73 10.54 12.95
N HIS A 32 33.61 10.54 12.21
CA HIS A 32 32.89 11.75 11.82
C HIS A 32 31.53 11.93 12.53
N GLY A 33 31.18 11.04 13.48
CA GLY A 33 29.90 11.09 14.18
C GLY A 33 28.66 10.91 13.28
N ILE A 34 28.79 10.22 12.14
CA ILE A 34 27.70 10.03 11.18
C ILE A 34 26.82 8.86 11.60
N THR A 35 25.53 9.13 11.82
CA THR A 35 24.51 8.08 12.01
C THR A 35 23.92 7.69 10.64
N PRO A 36 24.01 6.42 10.21
CA PRO A 36 23.45 5.98 8.94
C PRO A 36 21.93 6.20 8.88
N THR A 37 21.46 6.82 7.80
CA THR A 37 20.02 7.03 7.55
C THR A 37 19.67 6.60 6.14
N THR A 38 18.44 6.10 5.95
CA THR A 38 17.94 5.71 4.63
C THR A 38 17.67 6.95 3.78
N ILE A 39 18.17 6.96 2.55
CA ILE A 39 17.88 8.02 1.58
C ILE A 39 16.39 7.94 1.19
N LYS A 40 15.67 9.04 1.31
CA LYS A 40 14.32 9.19 0.73
C LYS A 40 14.45 9.84 -0.64
N LYS A 41 14.30 9.07 -1.71
CA LYS A 41 14.23 9.59 -3.08
C LYS A 41 12.77 9.66 -3.52
N ASN A 42 12.40 10.74 -4.20
CA ASN A 42 11.10 10.83 -4.87
C ASN A 42 11.10 9.83 -6.04
N ILE A 43 9.93 9.25 -6.33
CA ILE A 43 9.75 8.42 -7.51
C ILE A 43 9.66 9.39 -8.68
N ASP A 44 10.64 9.34 -9.58
CA ASP A 44 10.55 10.05 -10.85
C ASP A 44 9.45 9.37 -11.68
N ASP A 45 8.50 10.16 -12.17
CA ASP A 45 7.35 9.65 -12.92
C ASP A 45 7.79 9.13 -14.29
N VAL A 46 7.95 7.81 -14.39
CA VAL A 46 8.32 7.11 -15.63
C VAL A 46 7.17 7.13 -16.66
N LEU A 47 5.94 7.49 -16.26
CA LEU A 47 4.74 7.45 -17.11
C LEU A 47 4.51 8.73 -17.94
N ALA A 48 5.24 9.82 -17.67
CA ALA A 48 5.06 11.09 -18.37
C ALA A 48 5.37 11.04 -19.89
N GLY A 49 5.96 9.95 -20.39
CA GLY A 49 6.37 9.81 -21.80
C GLY A 49 5.51 8.90 -22.68
N LEU A 50 4.47 8.21 -22.16
CA LEU A 50 3.84 7.09 -22.90
C LEU A 50 2.33 7.21 -23.18
N TRP A 51 1.69 8.35 -22.94
CA TRP A 51 0.24 8.49 -23.14
C TRP A 51 -0.12 9.62 -24.12
N GLN A 52 -0.06 9.30 -25.42
CA GLN A 52 -0.92 9.91 -26.44
C GLN A 52 -2.00 8.87 -26.76
N GLY A 53 -3.22 9.11 -26.29
CA GLY A 53 -4.33 8.19 -26.49
C GLY A 53 -5.65 8.84 -26.11
N ASP A 54 -6.19 9.60 -27.06
CA ASP A 54 -7.59 9.99 -27.14
C ASP A 54 -8.47 8.74 -27.17
N THR A 55 -9.47 8.63 -26.29
CA THR A 55 -10.71 7.87 -26.53
C THR A 55 -11.82 8.37 -25.60
N ASP A 56 -12.70 9.18 -26.19
CA ASP A 56 -14.10 9.25 -25.82
C ASP A 56 -14.76 7.94 -26.28
N GLU A 57 -15.54 7.28 -25.41
CA GLU A 57 -16.71 6.51 -25.86
C GLU A 57 -17.64 6.15 -24.69
N SER A 58 -18.84 6.70 -24.82
CA SER A 58 -20.00 6.55 -23.94
C SER A 58 -20.66 5.15 -23.98
N ARG A 59 -21.30 4.81 -22.85
CA ARG A 59 -22.58 4.07 -22.71
C ARG A 59 -22.57 2.54 -22.90
N VAL A 60 -22.70 1.80 -21.78
CA VAL A 60 -23.46 0.54 -21.74
C VAL A 60 -24.31 0.49 -20.46
N THR A 61 -25.62 0.42 -20.66
CA THR A 61 -26.62 0.04 -19.68
C THR A 61 -26.52 -1.46 -19.37
N ALA A 62 -26.40 -1.86 -18.11
CA ALA A 62 -26.63 -3.25 -17.71
C ALA A 62 -27.39 -3.31 -16.38
N LYS A 63 -28.64 -3.81 -16.43
CA LYS A 63 -29.36 -4.35 -15.28
C LYS A 63 -28.57 -5.56 -14.78
N ILE A 64 -28.25 -5.62 -13.49
CA ILE A 64 -27.59 -6.79 -12.90
C ILE A 64 -28.58 -7.48 -11.98
N ASP A 65 -29.08 -8.63 -12.45
CA ASP A 65 -29.82 -9.60 -11.66
C ASP A 65 -28.85 -10.66 -11.11
N LYS A 66 -28.97 -10.89 -9.80
CA LYS A 66 -28.47 -12.00 -8.95
C LYS A 66 -26.96 -12.15 -8.60
N PRO A 67 -26.66 -12.58 -7.35
CA PRO A 67 -25.31 -12.66 -6.82
C PRO A 67 -24.65 -14.00 -7.19
N MET A 68 -23.54 -13.93 -7.92
CA MET A 68 -22.64 -15.08 -8.13
C MET A 68 -21.40 -14.85 -7.25
N VAL A 69 -21.37 -15.56 -6.14
CA VAL A 69 -20.33 -15.50 -5.10
C VAL A 69 -18.99 -15.92 -5.71
N GLY A 70 -17.97 -15.06 -5.61
CA GLY A 70 -16.59 -15.34 -5.99
C GLY A 70 -16.05 -14.48 -7.15
N ALA A 71 -16.43 -14.77 -8.39
CA ALA A 71 -15.80 -14.15 -9.57
C ALA A 71 -16.14 -12.66 -9.78
N ASN A 72 -17.29 -12.20 -9.28
CA ASN A 72 -17.75 -10.82 -9.48
C ASN A 72 -17.20 -9.84 -8.43
N LEU A 73 -16.80 -10.34 -7.25
CA LEU A 73 -16.34 -9.48 -6.16
C LEU A 73 -14.97 -8.84 -6.47
N ALA A 74 -14.01 -9.62 -6.99
CA ALA A 74 -12.71 -9.10 -7.39
C ALA A 74 -12.83 -8.02 -8.48
N ALA A 75 -13.62 -8.28 -9.52
CA ALA A 75 -13.89 -7.32 -10.58
C ALA A 75 -14.59 -6.05 -10.04
N HIS A 76 -15.51 -6.21 -9.09
CA HIS A 76 -16.19 -5.09 -8.44
C HIS A 76 -15.23 -4.27 -7.55
N LEU A 77 -14.36 -4.91 -6.79
CA LEU A 77 -13.31 -4.25 -6.00
C LEU A 77 -12.35 -3.47 -6.90
N ASP A 78 -11.97 -4.03 -8.05
CA ASP A 78 -11.10 -3.33 -9.00
C ASP A 78 -11.78 -2.12 -9.64
N ALA A 79 -13.07 -2.22 -9.96
CA ALA A 79 -13.86 -1.09 -10.43
C ALA A 79 -13.96 0.02 -9.36
N LEU A 80 -14.19 -0.34 -8.09
CA LEU A 80 -14.21 0.61 -6.97
C LEU A 80 -12.84 1.26 -6.73
N ARG A 81 -11.75 0.50 -6.83
CA ARG A 81 -10.37 1.04 -6.73
C ARG A 81 -10.04 1.98 -7.88
N ALA A 82 -10.53 1.70 -9.09
CA ALA A 82 -10.39 2.59 -10.23
C ALA A 82 -11.19 3.89 -10.04
N ALA A 83 -12.44 3.79 -9.60
CA ALA A 83 -13.28 4.95 -9.28
C ALA A 83 -12.68 5.81 -8.16
N MET A 84 -12.12 5.19 -7.12
CA MET A 84 -11.43 5.89 -6.03
C MET A 84 -10.22 6.68 -6.53
N ARG A 85 -9.41 6.09 -7.42
CA ARG A 85 -8.26 6.78 -8.04
C ARG A 85 -8.71 7.96 -8.90
N LYS A 86 -9.73 7.77 -9.74
CA LYS A 86 -10.31 8.84 -10.56
C LYS A 86 -10.87 9.99 -9.71
N ALA A 87 -11.57 9.69 -8.61
CA ALA A 87 -12.06 10.70 -7.68
C ALA A 87 -10.90 11.46 -7.01
N ALA A 88 -9.81 10.77 -6.65
CA ALA A 88 -8.62 11.40 -6.08
C ALA A 88 -7.89 12.31 -7.10
N GLU A 89 -7.81 11.89 -8.37
CA GLU A 89 -7.28 12.69 -9.48
C GLU A 89 -8.12 13.97 -9.70
N ASN A 90 -9.45 13.84 -9.60
CA ASN A 90 -10.39 14.97 -9.70
C ASN A 90 -10.46 15.84 -8.44
N LEU A 91 -9.64 15.58 -7.41
CA LEU A 91 -9.63 16.26 -6.11
C LEU A 91 -10.94 16.10 -5.29
N GLU A 92 -11.76 15.11 -5.61
CA GLU A 92 -13.00 14.75 -4.91
C GLU A 92 -12.70 13.84 -3.70
N PHE A 93 -12.01 14.39 -2.69
CA PHE A 93 -11.51 13.60 -1.57
C PHE A 93 -12.61 12.97 -0.69
N GLU A 94 -13.79 13.56 -0.63
CA GLU A 94 -14.93 12.99 0.11
C GLU A 94 -15.47 11.72 -0.55
N GLU A 95 -15.56 11.73 -1.89
CA GLU A 95 -15.98 10.57 -2.67
C GLU A 95 -14.91 9.48 -2.64
N ALA A 96 -13.64 9.86 -2.83
CA ALA A 96 -12.52 8.92 -2.71
C ALA A 96 -12.45 8.29 -1.31
N ALA A 97 -12.73 9.05 -0.25
CA ALA A 97 -12.78 8.52 1.11
C ALA A 97 -13.93 7.53 1.31
N ARG A 98 -15.12 7.80 0.75
CA ARG A 98 -16.26 6.88 0.78
C ARG A 98 -15.94 5.58 0.05
N LEU A 99 -15.41 5.66 -1.18
CA LEU A 99 -15.03 4.50 -1.99
C LEU A 99 -13.94 3.65 -1.31
N ARG A 100 -12.95 4.29 -0.67
CA ARG A 100 -11.92 3.59 0.10
C ARG A 100 -12.51 2.79 1.27
N ASP A 101 -13.44 3.39 2.00
CA ASP A 101 -14.06 2.75 3.16
C ASP A 101 -14.91 1.56 2.72
N GLU A 102 -15.59 1.65 1.56
CA GLU A 102 -16.36 0.55 0.99
C GLU A 102 -15.47 -0.60 0.48
N VAL A 103 -14.36 -0.30 -0.21
CA VAL A 103 -13.37 -1.32 -0.62
C VAL A 103 -12.87 -2.11 0.59
N LYS A 104 -12.50 -1.42 1.67
CA LYS A 104 -12.03 -2.08 2.90
C LYS A 104 -13.09 -2.94 3.56
N ARG A 105 -14.34 -2.49 3.56
CA ARG A 105 -15.47 -3.26 4.10
C ARG A 105 -15.65 -4.56 3.34
N LEU A 106 -15.62 -4.50 2.01
CA LEU A 106 -15.77 -5.66 1.13
C LEU A 106 -14.57 -6.62 1.23
N GLU A 107 -13.35 -6.11 1.32
CA GLU A 107 -12.14 -6.92 1.57
C GLU A 107 -12.20 -7.65 2.92
N ALA A 108 -12.68 -6.98 3.98
CA ALA A 108 -12.84 -7.59 5.30
C ALA A 108 -13.90 -8.71 5.29
N VAL A 109 -15.00 -8.50 4.56
CA VAL A 109 -16.05 -9.51 4.38
C VAL A 109 -15.52 -10.71 3.59
N GLU A 110 -14.78 -10.47 2.50
CA GLU A 110 -14.14 -11.53 1.70
C GLU A 110 -13.18 -12.36 2.55
N LEU A 111 -12.32 -11.71 3.33
CA LEU A 111 -11.36 -12.37 4.20
C LEU A 111 -12.07 -13.22 5.27
N ALA A 112 -13.12 -12.69 5.90
CA ALA A 112 -13.89 -13.43 6.92
C ALA A 112 -14.58 -14.67 6.34
N ILE A 113 -15.14 -14.57 5.11
CA ILE A 113 -15.78 -15.69 4.41
C ILE A 113 -14.74 -16.71 3.91
N ALA A 114 -13.56 -16.25 3.49
CA ALA A 114 -12.48 -17.12 3.05
C ALA A 114 -11.88 -17.94 4.21
N ASP A 115 -11.73 -17.32 5.38
CA ASP A 115 -11.21 -17.97 6.59
C ASP A 115 -12.23 -18.96 7.19
N ASP A 116 -13.52 -18.60 7.21
CA ASP A 116 -14.61 -19.50 7.64
C ASP A 116 -15.85 -19.32 6.74
N PRO A 117 -16.11 -20.25 5.80
CA PRO A 117 -17.25 -20.15 4.89
C PRO A 117 -18.62 -20.33 5.57
N LEU A 118 -18.64 -20.73 6.85
CA LEU A 118 -19.84 -20.85 7.69
C LEU A 118 -19.87 -19.79 8.81
N ALA A 119 -19.03 -18.76 8.71
CA ALA A 119 -18.99 -17.67 9.68
C ALA A 119 -20.38 -17.08 9.92
N ARG A 120 -20.75 -16.92 11.19
CA ARG A 120 -21.98 -16.25 11.57
C ARG A 120 -21.89 -14.77 11.21
N GLN A 121 -23.03 -14.15 10.88
CA GLN A 121 -23.10 -12.73 10.53
C GLN A 121 -22.41 -11.83 11.57
N SER A 122 -22.52 -12.17 12.87
CA SER A 122 -21.86 -11.43 13.95
C SER A 122 -20.32 -11.40 13.86
N VAL A 123 -19.70 -12.45 13.33
CA VAL A 123 -18.23 -12.55 13.16
C VAL A 123 -17.78 -11.69 11.98
N VAL A 124 -18.58 -11.68 10.90
CA VAL A 124 -18.35 -10.81 9.74
C VAL A 124 -18.47 -9.34 10.14
N ASP A 125 -19.50 -8.99 10.92
CA ASP A 125 -19.72 -7.63 11.40
C ASP A 125 -18.59 -7.17 12.34
N GLU A 126 -18.09 -8.05 13.21
CA GLU A 126 -16.94 -7.77 14.09
C GLU A 126 -15.64 -7.54 13.28
N ALA A 127 -15.39 -8.36 12.25
CA ALA A 127 -14.26 -8.20 11.35
C ALA A 127 -14.32 -6.87 10.58
N VAL A 128 -15.50 -6.49 10.10
CA VAL A 128 -15.75 -5.20 9.45
C VAL A 128 -15.51 -4.05 10.43
N GLU A 129 -16.07 -4.11 11.64
CA GLU A 129 -15.82 -3.08 12.65
C GLU A 129 -14.34 -2.95 13.01
N GLY A 130 -13.61 -4.07 13.11
CA GLY A 130 -12.16 -4.08 13.35
C GLY A 130 -11.38 -3.38 12.25
N ALA A 131 -11.70 -3.66 10.98
CA ALA A 131 -11.10 -3.00 9.82
C ALA A 131 -11.39 -1.48 9.79
N VAL A 132 -12.59 -1.07 10.22
CA VAL A 132 -12.99 0.34 10.32
C VAL A 132 -12.29 1.06 11.48
N LYS A 133 -12.13 0.41 12.64
CA LYS A 133 -11.44 0.98 13.83
C LYS A 133 -9.93 1.11 13.63
N ALA A 134 -9.31 0.24 12.82
CA ALA A 134 -7.89 0.35 12.43
C ALA A 134 -7.57 1.59 11.58
N ARG A 135 -8.59 2.37 11.19
CA ARG A 135 -8.46 3.69 10.56
C ARG A 135 -7.82 4.67 11.54
N GLY A 136 -6.49 4.68 11.58
CA GLY A 136 -5.74 5.79 12.15
C GLY A 136 -6.23 7.08 11.49
N ARG A 137 -6.95 7.92 12.23
CA ARG A 137 -7.38 9.24 11.77
C ARG A 137 -6.11 10.05 11.55
N SER A 138 -5.66 10.17 10.30
CA SER A 138 -4.54 11.05 9.98
C SER A 138 -4.92 12.46 10.43
N THR A 139 -4.27 12.95 11.48
CA THR A 139 -4.44 14.31 11.97
C THR A 139 -3.71 15.33 11.09
N ALA A 140 -2.88 14.86 10.16
CA ALA A 140 -2.23 15.65 9.14
C ALA A 140 -3.27 16.29 8.21
N GLY A 141 -3.44 17.61 8.33
CA GLY A 141 -4.32 18.41 7.46
C GLY A 141 -5.57 18.98 8.14
N LYS A 142 -5.80 18.73 9.43
CA LYS A 142 -6.89 19.39 10.16
C LYS A 142 -6.51 20.86 10.44
N ALA A 143 -7.42 21.80 10.23
CA ALA A 143 -7.17 23.20 10.59
C ALA A 143 -6.69 23.30 12.06
N GLY A 144 -5.48 23.83 12.28
CA GLY A 144 -4.82 23.88 13.59
C GLY A 144 -3.80 22.77 13.90
N SER A 145 -3.65 21.75 13.04
CA SER A 145 -2.59 20.74 13.22
C SER A 145 -1.24 21.28 12.77
N ARG A 146 -0.41 21.75 13.71
CA ARG A 146 1.03 21.97 13.45
C ARG A 146 1.73 20.62 13.47
N ALA A 147 2.44 20.27 12.39
CA ALA A 147 3.38 19.16 12.39
C ALA A 147 4.49 19.47 13.41
N ARG A 148 4.37 18.95 14.64
CA ARG A 148 5.42 19.09 15.64
C ARG A 148 6.57 18.21 15.20
N LYS A 149 7.52 18.79 14.46
CA LYS A 149 8.82 18.18 14.19
C LYS A 149 9.42 17.85 15.56
N GLY A 150 9.42 16.56 15.90
CA GLY A 150 9.92 16.09 17.18
C GLY A 150 11.37 16.54 17.33
N SER A 151 11.61 17.49 18.23
CA SER A 151 12.92 17.69 18.83
C SER A 151 13.18 16.46 19.68
N LYS A 152 14.14 15.64 19.29
CA LYS A 152 14.77 14.70 20.22
C LYS A 152 16.26 15.04 20.25
N ARG A 153 16.66 15.47 21.45
CA ARG A 153 18.02 15.35 21.98
C ARG A 153 18.50 13.90 21.87
#